data_AF-A0A6B3H1R8-F1
#
_entry.id   AF-A0A6B3H1R8-F1
#
_cell.length_a   1.000
_cell.length_b   1.000
_cell.length_c   1.000
_cell.angle_alpha   90.00
_cell.angle_beta   90.00
_cell.angle_gamma   90.00
#
_symmetry.space_group_name_H-M   'P 1'
#
loop_
_entity.id
_entity.type
_entity.pdbx_description
1 polymer ?
#
loop_
_entity_poly.entity_id
_entity_poly.type
_entity_poly.pdbx_seq_one_letter_code
_entity_poly.pdbx_strand_id
1 'polypeptide(L)'
;IKRGGTGMFTTQHASSITSAKLMRPSAVTHVTDTDQRSIALELEKSADGITVTVPKNRALVPSGWYMLFVTDAKGTPSEGTWVEIP
;
A
#
# COMPACT_ATOMS: atom_id res chain seq x y z
N ILE A 1 -10.30 -0.39 -1.62
CA ILE A 1 -10.30 -1.71 -0.95
C ILE A 1 -10.78 -1.52 0.49
N LYS A 2 -11.75 -2.31 0.97
CA LYS A 2 -12.23 -2.21 2.37
C LYS A 2 -11.17 -2.74 3.35
N ARG A 3 -11.15 -2.23 4.58
CA ARG A 3 -10.34 -2.82 5.67
C ARG A 3 -10.68 -4.30 5.84
N GLY A 4 -9.66 -5.15 5.98
CA GLY A 4 -9.77 -6.60 5.99
C GLY A 4 -10.04 -7.26 4.65
N GLY A 5 -10.19 -6.47 3.58
CA GLY A 5 -10.35 -6.96 2.22
C GLY A 5 -9.03 -7.06 1.49
N THR A 6 -9.08 -7.70 0.32
CA THR A 6 -7.96 -7.89 -0.57
C THR A 6 -8.13 -7.13 -1.88
N GLY A 7 -7.04 -6.89 -2.59
CA GLY A 7 -7.05 -6.39 -3.97
C GLY A 7 -5.89 -6.96 -4.77
N MET A 8 -6.18 -7.37 -6.01
CA MET A 8 -5.18 -7.91 -6.94
C MET A 8 -4.69 -6.83 -7.90
N PHE A 9 -3.37 -6.78 -8.10
CA PHE A 9 -2.68 -5.85 -8.97
C PHE A 9 -1.77 -6.64 -9.91
N THR A 10 -1.95 -6.46 -11.22
CA THR A 10 -1.21 -7.20 -12.24
C THR A 10 0.20 -6.66 -12.41
N THR A 11 1.19 -7.54 -12.55
CA THR A 11 2.57 -7.15 -12.83
C THR A 11 3.38 -8.33 -13.37
N GLN A 12 4.28 -8.04 -14.32
CA GLN A 12 5.21 -9.03 -14.86
C GLN A 12 6.38 -9.33 -13.90
N HIS A 13 6.49 -8.58 -12.81
CA HIS A 13 7.59 -8.65 -11.86
C HIS A 13 7.15 -9.17 -10.47
N ALA A 14 6.06 -9.94 -10.39
CA ALA A 14 5.50 -10.43 -9.13
C ALA A 14 6.53 -11.18 -8.26
N SER A 15 7.42 -11.95 -8.89
CA SER A 15 8.45 -12.73 -8.19
C SER A 15 9.48 -11.85 -7.46
N SER A 16 9.84 -10.69 -8.01
CA SER A 16 10.86 -9.79 -7.44
C SER A 16 10.35 -8.90 -6.32
N ILE A 17 9.04 -8.69 -6.21
CA ILE A 17 8.40 -7.88 -5.17
C ILE A 17 8.63 -8.54 -3.81
N THR A 18 9.06 -7.78 -2.81
CA THR A 18 9.31 -8.28 -1.45
C THR A 18 8.37 -7.67 -0.41
N SER A 19 7.87 -6.46 -0.66
CA SER A 19 6.94 -5.81 0.26
C SER A 19 5.94 -4.91 -0.48
N ALA A 20 4.80 -4.65 0.18
CA ALA A 20 3.79 -3.71 -0.25
C ALA A 20 3.42 -2.79 0.91
N LYS A 21 3.22 -1.50 0.63
CA LYS A 21 2.87 -0.49 1.64
C LYS A 21 1.82 0.48 1.10
N LEU A 22 0.84 0.82 1.94
CA LEU A 22 0.00 2.00 1.74
C LEU A 22 0.64 3.22 2.39
N MET A 23 0.79 4.28 1.62
CA MET A 23 1.29 5.58 2.04
C MET A 23 0.15 6.59 2.01
N ARG A 24 -0.20 7.18 3.14
CA ARG A 24 -1.17 8.29 3.16
C ARG A 24 -0.48 9.56 2.63
N PRO A 25 -1.10 10.31 1.70
CA PRO A 25 -0.55 11.58 1.22
C PRO A 25 -0.33 12.57 2.36
N SER A 26 0.77 13.31 2.28
CA SER A 26 1.12 14.34 3.25
C SER A 26 0.22 15.57 3.14
N ALA A 27 -0.03 16.20 4.29
CA ALA A 27 -0.58 17.54 4.39
C ALA A 27 0.27 18.33 5.41
N VAL A 28 1.33 18.95 4.93
CA VAL A 28 2.37 19.55 5.78
C VAL A 28 2.18 21.07 5.92
N THR A 29 2.25 21.56 7.16
CA THR A 29 2.38 22.98 7.45
C THR A 29 3.14 23.18 8.76
N HIS A 30 3.94 24.24 8.87
CA HIS A 30 4.68 24.57 10.09
C HIS A 30 5.46 23.38 10.69
N VAL A 31 6.19 22.65 9.84
CA VAL A 31 6.99 21.46 10.23
C VAL A 31 6.16 20.30 10.78
N THR A 32 4.83 20.35 10.62
CA THR A 32 3.89 19.36 11.16
C THR A 32 3.15 18.68 10.02
N ASP A 33 3.21 17.35 10.00
CA ASP A 33 2.42 16.48 9.13
C ASP A 33 1.80 15.36 9.97
N THR A 34 0.49 15.43 10.17
CA THR A 34 -0.28 14.44 10.95
C THR A 34 -0.93 13.36 10.06
N ASP A 35 -0.90 13.56 8.75
CA ASP A 35 -1.54 12.66 7.80
C ASP A 35 -0.59 11.54 7.39
N GLN A 36 0.66 11.84 7.04
CA GLN A 36 1.54 10.82 6.47
C GLN A 36 1.72 9.64 7.42
N ARG A 37 1.56 8.45 6.85
CA ARG A 37 1.82 7.19 7.53
C ARG A 37 2.08 6.11 6.49
N SER A 38 2.97 5.20 6.85
CA SER A 38 3.30 4.02 6.05
C SER A 38 2.73 2.78 6.72
N ILE A 39 1.88 2.05 6.01
CA ILE A 39 1.19 0.87 6.52
C ILE A 39 1.62 -0.32 5.67
N ALA A 40 2.31 -1.28 6.28
CA ALA A 40 2.66 -2.54 5.63
C ALA A 40 1.39 -3.35 5.34
N LEU A 41 1.37 -3.98 4.17
CA LEU A 41 0.32 -4.91 3.77
C LEU A 41 0.86 -6.33 3.72
N GLU A 42 0.01 -7.30 4.03
CA GLU A 42 0.28 -8.69 3.65
C GLU A 42 0.22 -8.79 2.12
N LEU A 43 1.11 -9.61 1.55
CA LEU A 43 1.27 -9.75 0.12
C LEU A 43 1.38 -11.23 -0.25
N GLU A 44 0.54 -11.64 -1.20
CA GLU A 44 0.59 -12.94 -1.85
C GLU A 44 0.96 -12.74 -3.32
N LYS A 45 1.85 -13.60 -3.82
CA LYS A 45 2.31 -13.56 -5.21
C LYS A 45 1.58 -14.61 -6.02
N SER A 46 1.26 -14.27 -7.26
CA SER A 46 0.69 -15.16 -8.27
C SER A 46 1.43 -15.01 -9.59
N ALA A 47 1.10 -15.84 -10.58
CA ALA A 47 1.70 -15.74 -11.92
C ALA A 47 1.37 -14.39 -12.60
N ASP A 48 0.16 -13.86 -12.37
CA ASP A 48 -0.35 -12.68 -13.07
C ASP A 48 -0.13 -11.38 -12.29
N GLY A 49 0.37 -11.45 -11.05
CA GLY A 49 0.61 -10.28 -10.23
C GLY A 49 0.65 -10.56 -8.74
N ILE A 50 0.22 -9.58 -7.95
CA ILE A 50 0.22 -9.63 -6.49
C ILE A 50 -1.18 -9.38 -5.93
N THR A 51 -1.51 -10.02 -4.83
CA THR A 51 -2.69 -9.72 -4.02
C THR A 51 -2.22 -9.12 -2.72
N VAL A 52 -2.81 -7.99 -2.33
CA VAL A 52 -2.51 -7.32 -1.05
C VAL A 52 -3.72 -7.33 -0.13
N THR A 53 -3.49 -7.48 1.17
CA THR A 53 -4.55 -7.46 2.20
C THR A 53 -4.45 -6.20 3.03
N VAL A 54 -5.55 -5.45 3.13
CA VAL A 54 -5.63 -4.26 3.98
C VAL A 54 -5.91 -4.68 5.42
N PRO A 55 -5.15 -4.19 6.43
CA PRO A 55 -5.43 -4.49 7.83
C PRO A 55 -6.85 -4.11 8.26
N LYS A 56 -7.43 -4.89 9.20
CA LYS A 56 -8.80 -4.67 9.71
C LYS A 56 -8.93 -3.46 10.62
N ASN A 57 -7.85 -3.08 11.31
CA ASN A 57 -7.87 -2.05 12.35
C ASN A 57 -8.03 -0.63 11.76
N ARG A 58 -9.15 0.03 12.08
CA ARG A 58 -9.46 1.39 11.64
C ARG A 58 -8.53 2.46 12.20
N ALA A 59 -8.00 2.28 13.42
CA ALA A 59 -7.04 3.22 13.99
C ALA A 59 -5.69 3.19 13.25
N LEU A 60 -5.33 2.00 12.74
CA LEU A 60 -4.13 1.82 11.93
C LEU A 60 -4.34 2.33 10.49
N VAL A 61 -5.49 1.98 9.89
CA VAL A 61 -5.87 2.37 8.52
C VAL A 61 -7.09 3.29 8.53
N PRO A 62 -6.93 4.60 8.82
CA PRO A 62 -7.99 5.57 8.65
C PRO A 62 -8.63 5.51 7.26
N SER A 63 -9.89 5.92 7.16
CA SER A 63 -10.53 6.06 5.84
C SER A 63 -9.89 7.20 5.03
N GLY A 64 -9.92 7.07 3.71
CA GLY A 64 -9.39 8.04 2.76
C GLY A 64 -8.54 7.41 1.67
N TRP A 65 -7.90 8.27 0.88
CA TRP A 65 -7.04 7.88 -0.22
C TRP A 65 -5.60 7.63 0.24
N TYR A 66 -5.01 6.58 -0.31
CA TYR A 66 -3.63 6.16 -0.09
C TYR A 66 -2.96 5.89 -1.44
N MET A 67 -1.63 5.97 -1.46
CA MET A 67 -0.82 5.45 -2.55
C MET A 67 -0.24 4.08 -2.16
N LEU A 68 -0.50 3.06 -2.97
CA LEU A 68 0.11 1.75 -2.87
C LEU A 68 1.46 1.76 -3.58
N PHE A 69 2.49 1.34 -2.85
CA PHE A 69 3.82 1.07 -3.38
C PHE A 69 4.19 -0.38 -3.14
N VAL A 70 4.81 -0.99 -4.14
CA VAL A 70 5.51 -2.27 -3.98
C VAL A 70 7.01 -2.01 -4.06
N THR A 71 7.80 -2.83 -3.40
CA THR A 71 9.27 -2.69 -3.39
C THR A 71 9.91 -4.03 -3.69
N ASP A 72 10.96 -4.02 -4.52
CA ASP A 72 11.73 -5.22 -4.86
C ASP A 72 12.80 -5.57 -3.81
N ALA A 73 13.55 -6.65 -4.03
CA ALA A 73 14.63 -7.09 -3.14
C ALA A 73 15.83 -6.14 -3.06
N LYS A 74 15.96 -5.20 -4.01
CA LYS A 74 17.01 -4.17 -4.04
C LYS A 74 16.56 -2.87 -3.37
N GLY A 75 15.30 -2.79 -2.92
CA GLY A 75 14.73 -1.59 -2.32
C GLY A 75 14.14 -0.61 -3.33
N THR A 76 14.00 -0.99 -4.62
CA THR A 76 13.43 -0.14 -5.67
C THR A 76 11.91 -0.10 -5.53
N PRO A 77 11.28 1.06 -5.32
CA PRO A 77 9.83 1.18 -5.28
C PRO A 77 9.22 1.25 -6.69
N SER A 78 7.96 0.83 -6.81
CA SER A 78 7.13 1.13 -7.99
C SER A 78 6.70 2.59 -8.03
N GLU A 79 6.05 2.99 -9.13
CA GLU A 79 5.17 4.15 -9.10
C GLU A 79 3.97 3.89 -8.16
N GLY A 80 3.43 4.97 -7.57
CA GLY A 80 2.34 4.90 -6.61
C GLY A 80 0.98 4.71 -7.30
N THR A 81 0.21 3.70 -6.86
CA THR A 81 -1.16 3.48 -7.34
C THR A 81 -2.18 3.95 -6.30
N TRP A 82 -3.15 4.77 -6.70
CA TRP A 82 -4.18 5.25 -5.78
C TRP A 82 -5.13 4.14 -5.34
N VAL A 83 -5.36 4.06 -4.03
CA VAL A 83 -6.29 3.12 -3.40
C VAL A 83 -7.13 3.87 -2.37
N GLU A 84 -8.45 3.82 -2.54
CA GLU A 84 -9.39 4.35 -1.56
C GLU A 84 -9.73 3.31 -0.50
N ILE A 85 -9.61 3.69 0.77
CA ILE A 85 -10.10 2.92 1.92
C ILE A 85 -11.39 3.60 2.43
N PRO A 86 -12.56 2.95 2.32
CA PRO A 86 -13.82 3.49 2.83
C PRO A 86 -13.86 3.51 4.36
#